data_AF-A0A527ZC30-F1
#
_entry.id   AF-A0A527ZC30-F1
#
_cell.length_a   1.000
_cell.length_b   1.000
_cell.length_c   1.000
_cell.angle_alpha   90.00
_cell.angle_beta   90.00
_cell.angle_gamma   90.00
#
_symmetry.space_group_name_H-M   'P 1'
#
loop_
_entity.id
_entity.type
_entity.pdbx_description
1 polymer ?
#
loop_
_entity_poly.entity_id
_entity_poly.type
_entity_poly.pdbx_seq_one_letter_code
_entity_poly.pdbx_strand_id
1 'polypeptide(L)' 'MKLGFIGTGALTSAIVTGLKSAADNSVSVLLSPRNQEIAASLALL' A
#
# COMPACT_ATOMS: atom_id res chain seq x y z
N MET A 1 1.28 -1.10 14.53
CA MET A 1 2.56 -0.93 13.80
C MET A 1 2.27 -0.37 12.40
N LYS A 2 3.27 0.23 11.73
CA LYS A 2 3.13 0.75 10.35
C LYS A 2 4.05 -0.01 9.40
N LEU A 3 3.53 -0.44 8.25
CA LEU A 3 4.29 -1.16 7.23
C LEU A 3 4.65 -0.22 6.08
N GLY A 4 5.94 0.04 5.88
CA GLY A 4 6.43 0.99 4.88
C GLY A 4 6.91 0.31 3.60
N PHE A 5 6.49 0.81 2.44
CA PHE A 5 6.98 0.36 1.12
C PHE A 5 7.62 1.50 0.34
N ILE A 6 8.83 1.27 -0.16
CA ILE A 6 9.58 2.26 -0.95
C ILE A 6 9.26 2.17 -2.45
N GLY A 7 8.84 1.00 -2.93
CA GLY A 7 8.40 0.78 -4.32
C GLY A 7 6.90 0.55 -4.39
N THR A 8 6.26 1.02 -5.45
CA THR A 8 4.82 0.86 -5.74
C THR A 8 4.59 0.04 -7.02
N GLY A 9 5.52 -0.87 -7.34
CA GLY A 9 5.39 -1.76 -8.49
C GLY A 9 4.34 -2.85 -8.26
N ALA A 10 4.14 -3.72 -9.25
CA ALA A 10 3.10 -4.75 -9.26
C ALA A 10 3.06 -5.60 -7.97
N LEU A 11 4.22 -5.98 -7.43
CA LEU A 11 4.32 -6.76 -6.19
C LEU A 11 3.77 -5.98 -4.99
N THR A 12 4.20 -4.73 -4.79
CA THR A 12 3.69 -3.91 -3.68
C THR A 12 2.21 -3.68 -3.83
N SER A 13 1.73 -3.37 -5.03
CA SER A 13 0.30 -3.16 -5.27
C SER A 13 -0.52 -4.39 -4.87
N ALA A 14 -0.10 -5.59 -5.28
CA ALA A 14 -0.79 -6.83 -4.90
C ALA A 14 -0.81 -7.06 -3.39
N ILE A 15 0.31 -6.80 -2.70
CA ILE A 15 0.40 -6.92 -1.24
C ILE A 15 -0.52 -5.92 -0.55
N VAL A 16 -0.47 -4.64 -0.92
CA VAL A 16 -1.28 -3.59 -0.31
C VAL A 16 -2.77 -3.85 -0.53
N THR A 17 -3.17 -4.21 -1.75
CA THR A 17 -4.56 -4.59 -2.04
C THR A 17 -5.01 -5.79 -1.22
N GLY A 18 -4.16 -6.83 -1.09
CA GLY A 18 -4.47 -8.00 -0.26
C GLY A 18 -4.62 -7.66 1.21
N LEU A 19 -3.72 -6.83 1.76
CA LEU A 19 -3.78 -6.36 3.15
C LEU A 19 -5.04 -5.54 3.42
N LYS A 20 -5.46 -4.70 2.47
CA LYS A 20 -6.68 -3.88 2.58
C LYS A 20 -7.98 -4.66 2.41
N SER A 21 -7.93 -5.77 1.67
CA SER A 21 -9.07 -6.67 1.46
C SER A 21 -9.33 -7.62 2.64
N ALA A 22 -8.35 -7.80 3.53
CA ALA A 22 -8.51 -8.63 4.71
C ALA A 22 -9.54 -8.03 5.70
N ALA A 23 -10.37 -8.89 6.32
CA ALA A 23 -11.39 -8.47 7.29
C ALA A 23 -10.81 -7.70 8.48
N ASP A 24 -9.53 -7.93 8.80
CA ASP A 24 -8.77 -7.18 9.78
C ASP A 24 -7.87 -6.15 9.07
N ASN A 25 -8.46 -5.01 8.70
CA ASN A 25 -7.78 -3.88 8.04
C ASN A 25 -7.00 -3.01 9.06
N SER A 26 -6.49 -3.58 10.15
CA SER A 26 -5.77 -2.81 11.18
C SER A 26 -4.35 -2.42 10.78
N VAL A 27 -3.83 -2.96 9.66
CA VAL A 27 -2.48 -2.66 9.16
C VAL A 27 -2.47 -1.28 8.48
N SER A 28 -1.78 -0.34 9.11
CA SER A 28 -1.47 0.97 8.53
C SER A 28 -0.28 0.84 7.57
N VAL A 29 -0.50 1.17 6.30
CA VAL A 29 0.49 1.12 5.23
C VAL A 29 1.02 2.52 4.93
N LEU A 30 2.33 2.67 4.77
CA LEU A 30 2.98 3.90 4.34
C LEU A 30 3.68 3.66 2.99
N LEU A 31 3.40 4.50 2.00
CA LEU A 31 3.96 4.38 0.66
C LEU A 31 4.91 5.53 0.38
N SER A 32 6.06 5.23 -0.21
CA SER A 32 7.01 6.24 -0.66
C SER A 32 6.44 7.06 -1.81
N PRO A 33 6.68 8.39 -1.83
CA PRO A 33 6.22 9.26 -2.91
C PRO A 33 7.06 9.14 -4.19
N ARG A 34 7.96 8.15 -4.31
CA ARG A 34 8.83 7.98 -5.49
C ARG A 34 8.04 7.81 -6.80
N ASN A 35 6.87 7.19 -6.74
CA ASN A 35 5.90 7.16 -7.83
C ASN A 35 4.53 7.58 -7.26
N GLN A 36 4.32 8.89 -7.22
CA GLN A 36 3.19 9.52 -6.51
C GLN A 36 1.83 9.08 -7.03
N GLU A 37 1.69 8.87 -8.34
CA GLU A 37 0.43 8.47 -8.97
C GLU A 37 -0.06 7.11 -8.46
N ILE A 38 0.82 6.11 -8.48
CA ILE A 38 0.48 4.77 -7.99
C ILE A 38 0.36 4.78 -6.46
N ALA A 39 1.24 5.50 -5.76
CA ALA A 39 1.18 5.62 -4.31
C ALA A 39 -0.16 6.22 -3.83
N ALA A 40 -0.62 7.29 -4.48
CA ALA A 40 -1.90 7.93 -4.18
C ALA A 40 -3.07 6.97 -4.45
N SER A 41 -3.04 6.28 -5.59
CA SER A 41 -4.08 5.29 -5.94
C SER A 41 -4.17 4.17 -4.91
N LEU A 42 -3.04 3.63 -4.45
CA LEU A 42 -2.98 2.58 -3.43
C LEU A 42 -3.34 3.09 -2.02
N ALA A 43 -3.11 4.37 -1.72
CA ALA A 43 -3.45 4.97 -0.43
C ALA A 43 -4.96 5.21 -0.26
N LEU A 44 -5.73 5.15 -1.34
CA LEU A 44 -7.19 5.27 -1.34
C LEU A 44 -7.91 3.91 -1.18
N LEU A 45 -7.16 2.80 -1.14
CA LEU A 45 -7.66 1.45 -0.84
C LEU A 45 -7.92 1.25 0.66
#